data_AF-A0A7K4B5P5-F1
#
_entry.id   AF-A0A7K4B5P5-F1
#
_cell.length_a   1.000
_cell.length_b   1.000
_cell.length_c   1.000
_cell.angle_alpha   90.00
_cell.angle_beta   90.00
_cell.angle_gamma   90.00
#
_symmetry.space_group_name_H-M   'P 1'
#
loop_
_entity.id
_entity.type
_entity.pdbx_description
1 polymer ?
#
loop_
_entity_poly.entity_id
_entity_poly.type
_entity_poly.pdbx_seq_one_letter_code
_entity_poly.pdbx_strand_id
1 'polypeptide(L)'
;MSDGYVESLEATTVEMTRPGEFFRGTLKLDERADTFIDMTNFVKGFVWVNGHNLGRYWEIGPQTRLYCPASWLRDGENEIIVFDLHKTTPGSVRGFPAMN
;
A
#
# COMPACT_ATOMS: atom_id res chain seq x y z
N MET A 1 -10.33 2.73 24.00
CA MET A 1 -9.68 1.41 23.83
C MET A 1 -8.57 1.38 24.86
N SER A 2 -8.61 0.49 25.85
CA SER A 2 -7.49 0.35 26.79
C SER A 2 -6.38 -0.45 26.12
N ASP A 3 -5.13 -0.02 26.27
CA ASP A 3 -3.97 -0.69 25.68
C ASP A 3 -3.93 -2.20 26.02
N GLY A 4 -4.39 -2.57 27.22
CA GLY A 4 -4.49 -3.97 27.65
C GLY A 4 -5.35 -4.89 26.78
N TYR A 5 -6.29 -4.39 25.98
CA TYR A 5 -7.05 -5.24 25.05
C TYR A 5 -6.18 -5.68 23.87
N VAL A 6 -5.42 -4.76 23.28
CA VAL A 6 -4.54 -5.05 22.14
C VAL A 6 -3.37 -5.91 22.58
N GLU A 7 -2.81 -5.63 23.76
CA GLU A 7 -1.72 -6.42 24.35
C GLU A 7 -2.12 -7.86 24.69
N SER A 8 -3.41 -8.12 24.94
CA SER A 8 -3.93 -9.47 25.22
C SER A 8 -4.23 -10.33 23.99
N LEU A 9 -4.05 -9.79 22.76
CA LEU A 9 -4.33 -10.54 21.54
C LEU A 9 -3.29 -11.64 21.32
N GLU A 10 -3.75 -12.87 21.12
CA GLU A 10 -2.91 -14.02 20.77
C GLU A 10 -2.98 -14.31 19.26
N ALA A 11 -1.88 -14.77 18.68
CA ALA A 11 -1.85 -15.18 17.28
C ALA A 11 -2.75 -16.39 17.05
N THR A 12 -3.54 -16.37 15.97
CA THR A 12 -4.33 -17.54 15.57
C THR A 12 -3.40 -18.68 15.14
N THR A 13 -3.66 -19.89 15.63
CA THR A 13 -2.90 -21.11 15.28
C THR A 13 -3.40 -21.79 14.00
N VAL A 14 -4.48 -21.28 13.40
CA VAL A 14 -5.05 -21.78 12.15
C VAL A 14 -4.26 -21.24 10.98
N GLU A 15 -3.76 -22.14 10.14
CA GLU A 15 -3.12 -21.77 8.89
C GLU A 15 -4.14 -21.10 7.95
N MET A 16 -3.90 -19.83 7.64
CA MET A 16 -4.81 -19.04 6.82
C MET A 16 -4.56 -19.36 5.34
N THR A 17 -5.61 -19.73 4.62
CA THR A 17 -5.55 -19.93 3.15
C THR A 17 -5.35 -18.61 2.38
N ARG A 18 -5.49 -17.47 3.07
CA ARG A 18 -5.28 -16.11 2.55
C ARG A 18 -4.54 -15.31 3.63
N PRO A 19 -3.21 -15.48 3.76
CA PRO A 19 -2.46 -14.93 4.89
C PRO A 19 -2.52 -13.40 4.93
N GLY A 20 -2.60 -12.75 3.75
CA GLY A 20 -2.45 -11.32 3.63
C GLY A 20 -1.00 -10.91 3.89
N GLU A 21 -0.31 -10.42 2.88
CA GLU A 21 1.11 -10.13 2.97
C GLU A 21 1.38 -8.63 2.94
N PHE A 22 2.40 -8.22 3.69
CA PHE A 22 2.96 -6.87 3.62
C PHE A 22 4.20 -6.88 2.73
N PHE A 23 4.17 -6.05 1.68
CA PHE A 23 5.31 -5.79 0.82
C PHE A 23 5.84 -4.40 1.10
N ARG A 24 7.16 -4.27 1.25
CA ARG A 24 7.85 -2.98 1.40
C ARG A 24 8.75 -2.74 0.20
N GLY A 25 8.73 -1.52 -0.31
CA GLY A 25 9.61 -1.06 -1.36
C GLY A 25 9.91 0.43 -1.27
N THR A 26 10.71 0.92 -2.21
CA THR A 26 11.13 2.31 -2.27
C THR A 26 10.90 2.89 -3.66
N LEU A 27 10.37 4.12 -3.73
CA LEU A 27 10.24 4.91 -4.94
C LEU A 27 11.20 6.09 -4.88
N LYS A 28 12.14 6.18 -5.83
CA LYS A 28 13.04 7.33 -5.93
C LYS A 28 12.46 8.37 -6.89
N LEU A 29 12.33 9.61 -6.42
CA LEU A 29 11.82 10.75 -7.17
C LEU A 29 12.89 11.84 -7.26
N ASP A 30 13.07 12.43 -8.43
CA ASP A 30 13.98 13.59 -8.57
C ASP A 30 13.33 14.86 -8.00
N GLU A 31 12.02 15.01 -8.18
CA GLU A 31 11.20 16.10 -7.63
C GLU A 31 9.83 15.54 -7.21
N ARG A 32 9.34 15.97 -6.05
CA ARG A 32 7.99 15.60 -5.60
C ARG A 32 6.90 16.33 -6.39
N ALA A 33 5.89 15.57 -6.80
CA ALA A 33 4.68 16.09 -7.41
C ALA A 33 3.49 15.23 -7.00
N ASP A 34 2.28 15.78 -7.18
CA ASP A 34 1.06 14.99 -7.08
C ASP A 34 1.13 13.83 -8.06
N THR A 35 0.76 12.63 -7.61
CA THR A 35 0.87 11.43 -8.44
C THR A 35 -0.28 10.47 -8.16
N PHE A 36 -0.40 9.45 -9.00
CA PHE A 36 -1.35 8.36 -8.88
C PHE A 36 -0.56 7.06 -8.83
N ILE A 37 -0.61 6.37 -7.68
CA ILE A 37 0.08 5.10 -7.46
C ILE A 37 -0.72 3.98 -8.14
N ASP A 38 -0.10 3.32 -9.12
CA ASP A 38 -0.68 2.23 -9.92
C ASP A 38 -0.68 0.92 -9.15
N MET A 39 -1.88 0.35 -8.96
CA MET A 39 -2.11 -0.88 -8.21
C MET A 39 -2.46 -2.07 -9.11
N THR A 40 -2.30 -1.96 -10.43
CA THR A 40 -2.64 -3.02 -11.39
C THR A 40 -1.85 -4.33 -11.19
N ASN A 41 -0.71 -4.29 -10.52
CA ASN A 41 0.09 -5.49 -10.18
C ASN A 41 -0.33 -6.15 -8.86
N PHE A 42 -1.34 -5.61 -8.18
CA PHE A 42 -1.86 -6.03 -6.89
C PHE A 42 -3.35 -6.40 -6.99
N VAL A 43 -3.86 -7.17 -6.03
CA VAL A 43 -5.23 -7.74 -6.09
C VAL A 43 -6.21 -6.96 -5.23
N LYS A 44 -5.99 -6.90 -3.91
CA LYS A 44 -6.89 -6.20 -2.98
C LYS A 44 -6.20 -5.89 -1.66
N GLY A 45 -6.28 -4.65 -1.19
CA GLY A 45 -5.79 -4.30 0.13
C GLY A 45 -5.60 -2.80 0.32
N PHE A 46 -4.49 -2.41 0.97
CA PHE A 46 -4.19 -1.04 1.36
C PHE A 46 -2.76 -0.63 0.99
N VAL A 47 -2.55 0.67 0.81
CA VAL A 47 -1.23 1.23 0.49
C VAL A 47 -0.89 2.36 1.46
N TRP A 48 0.37 2.41 1.87
CA TRP A 48 0.95 3.53 2.61
C TRP A 48 2.12 4.11 1.84
N VAL A 49 2.27 5.43 1.89
CA VAL A 49 3.43 6.17 1.40
C VAL A 49 3.99 6.99 2.55
N ASN A 50 5.26 6.76 2.90
CA ASN A 50 5.95 7.45 4.00
C ASN A 50 5.13 7.47 5.32
N GLY A 51 4.47 6.36 5.64
CA GLY A 51 3.62 6.22 6.83
C GLY A 51 2.18 6.74 6.69
N HIS A 52 1.84 7.43 5.61
CA HIS A 52 0.47 7.90 5.34
C HIS A 52 -0.35 6.85 4.59
N ASN A 53 -1.51 6.47 5.12
CA ASN A 53 -2.42 5.52 4.48
C ASN A 53 -3.14 6.17 3.29
N LEU A 54 -2.83 5.75 2.06
CA LEU A 54 -3.49 6.22 0.84
C LEU A 54 -4.91 5.64 0.67
N GLY A 55 -5.21 4.54 1.36
CA GLY A 55 -6.51 3.90 1.34
C GLY A 55 -6.52 2.57 0.59
N ARG A 56 -7.71 2.18 0.13
CA ARG A 56 -8.02 0.85 -0.38
C ARG A 56 -7.88 0.77 -1.90
N TYR A 57 -7.35 -0.34 -2.39
CA TYR A 57 -7.42 -0.71 -3.81
C TYR A 57 -8.09 -2.08 -3.97
N TRP A 58 -8.65 -2.33 -5.16
CA TRP A 58 -9.17 -3.63 -5.55
C TRP A 58 -9.16 -3.74 -7.08
N GLU A 59 -8.58 -4.81 -7.62
CA GLU A 59 -8.42 -5.07 -9.06
C GLU A 59 -9.74 -5.08 -9.84
N ILE A 60 -10.89 -5.29 -9.18
CA ILE A 60 -12.21 -5.23 -9.82
C ILE A 60 -12.54 -3.85 -10.39
N GLY A 61 -11.84 -2.80 -9.95
CA GLY A 61 -12.01 -1.44 -10.44
C GLY A 61 -13.32 -0.76 -9.96
N PRO A 62 -13.73 0.34 -10.62
CA PRO A 62 -13.09 0.97 -11.77
C PRO A 62 -11.78 1.71 -11.43
N GLN A 63 -11.55 1.98 -10.14
CA GLN A 63 -10.34 2.66 -9.67
C GLN A 63 -9.15 1.68 -9.59
N THR A 64 -8.13 1.92 -10.40
CA THR A 64 -6.88 1.12 -10.45
C THR A 64 -5.65 1.87 -9.92
N ARG A 65 -5.79 3.19 -9.70
CA ARG A 65 -4.74 4.04 -9.14
C ARG A 65 -5.23 4.83 -7.92
N LEU A 66 -4.33 5.13 -7.00
CA LEU A 66 -4.61 5.92 -5.79
C LEU A 66 -3.87 7.26 -5.85
N TYR A 67 -4.59 8.36 -5.67
CA TYR A 67 -3.98 9.70 -5.60
C TYR A 67 -3.09 9.80 -4.36
N CYS A 68 -1.84 10.21 -4.57
CA CYS A 68 -0.85 10.53 -3.54
C CYS A 68 -0.47 12.01 -3.65
N PRO A 69 -0.76 12.83 -2.63
CA PRO A 69 -0.39 14.24 -2.61
C PRO A 69 1.13 14.42 -2.59
N ALA A 70 1.64 15.44 -3.29
CA ALA A 70 3.05 15.83 -3.27
C ALA A 70 3.56 16.07 -1.84
N SER A 71 2.69 16.56 -0.95
CA SER A 71 3.01 16.83 0.46
C SER A 71 3.34 15.58 1.28
N TRP A 72 2.98 14.38 0.80
CA TRP A 72 3.31 13.10 1.45
C TRP A 72 4.59 12.48 0.88
N LEU A 73 5.14 13.09 -0.18
CA LEU A 73 6.36 12.66 -0.85
C LEU A 73 7.54 13.56 -0.48
N ARG A 74 8.72 13.03 -0.76
CA ARG A 74 10.03 13.67 -0.53
C ARG A 74 10.83 13.58 -1.82
N ASP A 75 11.69 14.56 -2.05
CA ASP A 75 12.70 14.45 -3.09
C ASP A 75 13.69 13.34 -2.66
N GLY A 76 14.08 12.45 -3.57
CA GLY A 76 14.83 11.24 -3.26
C GLY A 76 13.95 10.04 -2.93
N GLU A 77 14.32 9.30 -1.89
CA GLU A 77 13.71 8.00 -1.55
C GLU A 77 12.41 8.13 -0.75
N ASN A 78 11.38 7.41 -1.17
CA ASN A 78 10.06 7.34 -0.53
C ASN A 78 9.71 5.89 -0.21
N GLU A 79 9.28 5.59 1.01
CA GLU A 79 8.83 4.26 1.39
C GLU A 79 7.41 4.02 0.88
N ILE A 80 7.17 2.84 0.31
CA ILE A 80 5.85 2.33 -0.01
C ILE A 80 5.66 1.00 0.70
N ILE A 81 4.55 0.89 1.44
CA ILE A 81 4.10 -0.38 2.02
C ILE A 81 2.77 -0.73 1.37
N VAL A 82 2.66 -1.96 0.85
CA VAL A 82 1.42 -2.51 0.31
C VAL A 82 1.02 -3.70 1.18
N PHE A 83 -0.18 -3.65 1.72
CA PHE A 83 -0.83 -4.83 2.27
C PHE A 83 -1.74 -5.42 1.19
N ASP A 84 -1.54 -6.68 0.81
CA ASP A 84 -2.34 -7.39 -0.18
C ASP A 84 -2.94 -8.66 0.43
N LEU A 85 -4.26 -8.84 0.30
CA LEU A 85 -5.03 -9.93 0.91
C LEU A 85 -4.96 -11.25 0.12
N HIS A 86 -4.36 -11.25 -1.06
CA HIS A 86 -4.35 -12.40 -1.98
C HIS A 86 -2.97 -12.74 -2.53
N LYS A 87 -2.10 -11.74 -2.75
CA LYS A 87 -0.76 -11.99 -3.27
C LYS A 87 0.16 -12.50 -2.18
N THR A 88 1.02 -13.45 -2.57
CA THR A 88 2.12 -13.97 -1.75
C THR A 88 3.50 -13.56 -2.27
N THR A 89 3.54 -12.85 -3.41
CA THR A 89 4.76 -12.32 -4.02
C THR A 89 4.61 -10.84 -4.34
N PRO A 90 5.69 -10.05 -4.25
CA PRO A 90 5.63 -8.61 -4.47
C PRO A 90 5.33 -8.27 -5.93
N GLY A 91 4.54 -7.21 -6.14
CA GLY A 91 4.38 -6.53 -7.42
C GLY A 91 5.22 -5.27 -7.51
N SER A 92 5.44 -4.76 -8.72
CA SER A 92 6.05 -3.43 -8.90
C SER A 92 5.01 -2.32 -8.75
N VAL A 93 5.44 -1.18 -8.23
CA VAL A 93 4.63 0.03 -8.05
C VAL A 93 5.19 1.13 -8.94
N ARG A 94 4.31 1.92 -9.57
CA ARG A 94 4.67 3.08 -10.39
C ARG A 94 3.75 4.26 -10.09
N GLY A 95 4.29 5.47 -10.16
CA GLY A 95 3.51 6.72 -10.11
C GLY A 95 3.14 7.19 -11.51
N PHE A 96 1.94 7.74 -11.67
CA PHE A 96 1.44 8.35 -12.90
C PHE A 96 1.03 9.81 -12.63
N PRO A 97 1.16 10.72 -13.60
CA PRO A 97 0.71 12.10 -13.44
C PRO A 97 -0.82 12.25 -13.49
N ALA A 98 -1.54 11.23 -13.96
CA ALA A 98 -2.98 11.23 -14.12
C ALA A 98 -3.59 9.90 -13.68
N MET A 99 -4.90 9.91 -13.45
CA MET A 99 -5.68 8.76 -12.98
C MET A 99 -5.89 7.69 -14.07
N ASN A 100 -5.97 8.12 -15.34
CA ASN A 100 -6.23 7.32 -16.54
C ASN A 100 -4.94 6.94 -17.28
#